data_AF-A0A958LFN4-F1
#
_entry.id   AF-A0A958LFN4-F1
#
_cell.length_a   1.000
_cell.length_b   1.000
_cell.length_c   1.000
_cell.angle_alpha   90.00
_cell.angle_beta   90.00
_cell.angle_gamma   90.00
#
_symmetry.space_group_name_H-M   'P 1'
#
loop_
_entity.id
_entity.type
_entity.pdbx_description
1 polymer ?
#
loop_
_entity_poly.entity_id
_entity_poly.type
_entity_poly.pdbx_seq_one_letter_code
_entity_poly.pdbx_strand_id
1 'polypeptide(L)' 'MMVTRPILHILSGDLWAGKEVQVALQLAALRAEKVDVRVLMFSEGGPASHFRSVGIPVVVVEERHGLFSIL' A
#
# COMPACT_ATOMS: atom_id res chain seq x y z
N MET A 1 -21.66 13.88 -9.57
CA MET A 1 -20.79 12.70 -9.38
C MET A 1 -19.51 13.17 -8.71
N MET A 2 -19.24 12.77 -7.48
CA MET A 2 -17.91 12.99 -6.88
C MET A 2 -16.93 12.06 -7.59
N VAL A 3 -15.96 12.63 -8.29
CA VAL A 3 -14.86 11.85 -8.86
C VAL A 3 -13.96 11.44 -7.70
N THR A 4 -14.03 10.18 -7.29
CA THR A 4 -13.06 9.61 -6.35
C THR A 4 -11.76 9.40 -7.12
N ARG A 5 -10.74 10.20 -6.81
CA ARG A 5 -9.40 9.99 -7.36
C ARG A 5 -8.79 8.76 -6.69
N PRO A 6 -8.07 7.91 -7.45
CA PRO A 6 -7.35 6.79 -6.85
C PRO A 6 -6.30 7.30 -5.85
N ILE A 7 -6.15 6.57 -4.73
CA ILE A 7 -5.21 6.89 -3.66
C ILE A 7 -4.09 5.86 -3.65
N LEU A 8 -2.84 6.34 -3.69
CA LEU A 8 -1.66 5.52 -3.47
C LEU A 8 -1.12 5.81 -2.06
N HIS A 9 -1.17 4.82 -1.18
CA HIS A 9 -0.59 4.92 0.15
C HIS A 9 0.85 4.40 0.12
N ILE A 10 1.81 5.28 0.39
CA ILE A 10 3.23 4.92 0.42
C ILE A 10 3.63 4.49 1.82
N LEU A 11 4.09 3.26 1.95
CA LEU A 11 4.63 2.67 3.19
C LEU A 11 6.15 2.54 3.05
N SER A 12 6.88 3.50 3.60
CA SER A 12 8.34 3.50 3.68
C SER A 12 8.84 3.14 5.09
N GLY A 13 9.82 2.24 5.17
CA GLY A 13 10.63 2.01 6.37
C GLY A 13 10.41 0.66 7.05
N ASP A 14 11.10 0.49 8.19
CA ASP A 14 11.03 -0.70 9.02
C ASP A 14 9.69 -0.71 9.75
N LEU A 15 8.84 -1.65 9.38
CA LEU A 15 7.48 -1.69 9.86
C LEU A 15 7.44 -2.50 11.16
N TRP A 16 7.47 -1.77 12.26
CA TRP A 16 7.06 -2.30 13.54
C TRP A 16 5.56 -2.59 13.41
N ALA A 17 5.14 -3.82 13.69
CA ALA A 17 3.82 -4.38 13.33
C ALA A 17 2.59 -3.48 13.55
N GLY A 18 2.65 -2.48 14.43
CA GLY A 18 1.58 -1.50 14.63
C GLY A 18 1.24 -0.64 13.40
N LYS A 19 2.23 -0.16 12.63
CA LYS A 19 1.95 0.74 11.49
C LYS A 19 1.27 0.01 10.33
N GLU A 20 1.72 -1.20 10.03
CA GLU A 20 1.09 -2.05 8.99
C GLU A 20 -0.35 -2.35 9.31
N VAL A 21 -0.62 -2.77 10.55
CA VAL A 21 -1.99 -3.11 10.98
C VAL A 21 -2.89 -1.89 10.87
N GLN A 22 -2.43 -0.72 11.32
CA GLN A 22 -3.20 0.51 11.21
C GLN A 22 -3.51 0.85 9.74
N VAL A 23 -2.53 0.75 8.85
CA VAL A 23 -2.74 1.04 7.43
C VAL A 23 -3.64 -0.01 6.79
N ALA A 24 -3.47 -1.29 7.09
CA ALA A 24 -4.33 -2.36 6.58
C ALA A 24 -5.80 -2.12 6.97
N LEU A 25 -6.07 -1.77 8.23
CA LEU A 25 -7.41 -1.43 8.72
C LEU A 25 -7.98 -0.19 8.00
N GLN A 26 -7.18 0.87 7.86
CA GLN A 26 -7.61 2.10 7.20
C GLN A 26 -7.95 1.86 5.71
N LEU A 27 -7.11 1.11 5.00
CA LEU A 27 -7.33 0.83 3.59
C LEU A 27 -8.49 -0.12 3.38
N ALA A 28 -8.69 -1.10 4.27
CA ALA A 28 -9.87 -1.96 4.24
C ALA A 28 -11.16 -1.13 4.40
N ALA A 29 -11.19 -0.17 5.33
CA ALA A 29 -12.33 0.73 5.51
C ALA A 29 -12.59 1.60 4.27
N LEU A 30 -11.54 2.19 3.67
CA LEU A 30 -11.68 2.99 2.44
C LEU A 30 -12.21 2.16 1.26
N ARG A 31 -11.82 0.89 1.16
CA ARG A 31 -12.34 -0.01 0.13
C ARG A 31 -13.79 -0.38 0.35
N ALA A 32 -14.23 -0.54 1.60
CA ALA A 32 -15.64 -0.73 1.92
C ALA A 32 -16.49 0.46 1.42
N GLU A 33 -15.93 1.67 1.47
CA GLU A 33 -16.49 2.89 0.89
C GLU A 33 -16.25 3.05 -0.63
N LYS A 34 -15.82 1.98 -1.31
CA LYS A 34 -15.56 1.93 -2.76
C LYS A 34 -14.52 2.94 -3.26
N VAL A 35 -13.57 3.33 -2.41
CA VAL A 35 -12.41 4.12 -2.81
C VAL A 35 -11.37 3.21 -3.47
N ASP A 36 -10.86 3.59 -4.64
CA ASP A 36 -9.71 2.91 -5.27
C ASP A 36 -8.44 3.26 -4.49
N VAL A 37 -7.97 2.32 -3.67
CA VAL A 37 -6.76 2.45 -2.88
C VAL A 37 -5.75 1.37 -3.23
N ARG A 38 -4.48 1.74 -3.25
CA ARG A 38 -3.33 0.84 -3.46
C ARG A 38 -2.24 1.18 -2.47
N VAL A 39 -1.39 0.21 -2.16
CA VAL A 39 -0.20 0.42 -1.34
C VAL A 39 1.03 0.36 -2.20
N LEU A 40 1.95 1.31 -2.01
CA LEU A 40 3.32 1.23 -2.49
C LEU A 40 4.24 0.85 -1.33
N MET A 41 5.05 -0.18 -1.50
CA MET A 41 6.11 -0.57 -0.58
C MET A 41 7.45 -0.59 -1.30
N PHE A 42 8.53 -0.53 -0.53
CA PHE A 42 9.90 -0.51 -1.06
C PHE A 42 10.63 -1.85 -0.94
N SER A 43 9.96 -2.85 -0.37
CA SER A 43 10.48 -4.20 -0.22
C SER A 43 9.35 -5.23 -0.33
N GLU A 44 9.70 -6.38 -0.90
CA GLU A 44 8.88 -7.59 -0.77
C GLU A 44 9.02 -8.17 0.65
N GLY A 45 8.06 -9.00 1.06
CA GLY A 45 8.14 -9.71 2.33
C GLY A 45 6.80 -9.95 3.00
N GLY A 46 6.84 -10.17 4.31
CA GLY A 46 5.67 -10.39 5.17
C GLY A 46 4.60 -9.30 5.01
N PRO A 47 4.94 -8.00 5.04
CA PRO A 47 3.97 -6.91 4.94
C PRO A 47 3.26 -6.93 3.60
N ALA A 48 4.01 -6.93 2.49
CA ALA A 48 3.45 -7.00 1.15
C ALA A 48 2.54 -8.23 0.97
N SER A 49 2.94 -9.38 1.53
CA SER A 49 2.15 -10.61 1.51
C SER A 49 0.86 -10.49 2.34
N HIS A 50 0.92 -9.84 3.50
CA HIS A 50 -0.25 -9.60 4.36
C HIS A 50 -1.26 -8.66 3.68
N PHE A 51 -0.81 -7.53 3.14
CA PHE A 51 -1.69 -6.61 2.40
C PHE A 51 -2.38 -7.31 1.22
N ARG A 52 -1.64 -8.12 0.46
CA ARG A 52 -2.20 -8.93 -0.64
C ARG A 52 -3.21 -9.97 -0.13
N SER A 53 -2.96 -10.64 1.00
CA SER A 53 -3.85 -11.68 1.53
C SER A 53 -5.19 -11.12 2.03
N VAL A 54 -5.23 -9.87 2.49
CA VAL A 54 -6.47 -9.13 2.79
C VAL A 54 -7.05 -8.42 1.55
N GLY A 55 -6.53 -8.75 0.37
CA GLY A 55 -7.01 -8.32 -0.93
C GLY A 55 -6.58 -6.92 -1.36
N ILE A 56 -5.76 -6.20 -0.59
CA ILE A 56 -5.30 -4.84 -0.92
C ILE A 56 -4.24 -4.92 -2.04
N PRO A 57 -4.40 -4.18 -3.16
CA PRO A 57 -3.38 -4.14 -4.21
C PRO A 57 -2.07 -3.54 -3.69
N VAL A 58 -0.96 -4.24 -3.90
CA VAL A 58 0.38 -3.81 -3.51
C VAL A 58 1.25 -3.65 -4.75
N VAL A 59 1.86 -2.48 -4.87
CA VAL A 59 2.96 -2.17 -5.79
C VAL A 59 4.24 -2.21 -4.96
N VAL A 60 5.20 -3.05 -5.36
CA VAL A 60 6.53 -3.02 -4.75
C VAL A 60 7.49 -2.35 -5.72
N VAL A 61 8.21 -1.37 -5.20
CA VAL A 61 9.19 -0.60 -5.96
C VAL A 61 10.57 -0.87 -5.38
N GLU A 62 11.47 -1.34 -6.23
CA GLU A 62 12.82 -1.69 -5.82
C GLU A 62 13.74 -0.47 -5.83
N GLU A 63 14.05 0.06 -4.65
CA GLU A 63 14.88 1.27 -4.49
C GLU A 63 16.31 1.11 -5.03
N ARG A 64 16.78 -0.12 -5.20
CA ARG A 64 18.14 -0.43 -5.69
C ARG A 64 18.43 0.13 -7.09
N HIS A 65 17.39 0.34 -7.90
CA HIS A 65 17.53 0.86 -9.27
C HIS A 65 17.43 2.40 -9.35
N GLY A 66 17.27 3.08 -8.21
CA GLY A 66 17.23 4.54 -8.11
C GLY A 66 15.85 5.15 -8.43
N LEU A 67 15.70 6.45 -8.18
CA LEU A 67 14.41 7.17 -8.28
C LEU A 67 13.72 7.03 -9.65
N PHE A 68 14.49 6.91 -10.73
CA PHE A 68 13.95 6.84 -12.09
C PHE A 68 13.33 5.50 -12.46
N SER A 69 13.58 4.42 -11.71
CA SER A 69 12.93 3.12 -11.96
C SER A 69 11.50 3.05 -11.43
N ILE A 70 11.05 4.11 -10.75
CA ILE A 70 9.76 4.21 -10.06
C ILE A 70 8.71 4.94 -10.92
N LEU A 71 9.15 5.70 -11.94
CA LEU A 71 8.33 6.58 -12.78
C LEU A 71 7.70 5.86 -13.97
#